data_AF-A0A1H3P452-F1
#
_entry.id   AF-A0A1H3P452-F1
#
_cell.length_a   1.000
_cell.length_b   1.000
_cell.length_c   1.000
_cell.angle_alpha   90.00
_cell.angle_beta   90.00
_cell.angle_gamma   90.00
#
_symmetry.space_group_name_H-M   'P 1'
#
loop_
_entity.id
_entity.type
_entity.pdbx_description
1 polymer ?
#
loop_
_entity_poly.entity_id
_entity_poly.type
_entity_poly.pdbx_seq_one_letter_code
_entity_poly.pdbx_strand_id
1 'polypeptide(L)'
;MGRSILQGGIQEIVKIKEEVMELNERTQQKQTLQEKEIKAEKSISQKEDAIEDEIKKVTKQRKAQLEATFDEQIDSLTEKLKKVESKREKAKKKAMLQRADEETADFRSEAEELHLAGKSVFKQEHIPGLYNNRLFFALYFPQGMGDIGIIILTLAITFFALPFGLYDILFESGGMLYLALSYILVILVFGGLYLVIGKTKYKHLEALNRVRKMRREIEESKKR
;
A
#
# COMPACT_ATOMS: atom_id res chain seq x y z
N MET A 1 79.39 106.26 -26.60
CA MET A 1 79.53 104.79 -26.48
C MET A 1 78.32 104.07 -25.85
N GLY A 2 77.18 104.71 -25.55
CA GLY A 2 76.08 104.07 -24.78
C GLY A 2 74.93 103.40 -25.56
N ARG A 3 74.92 103.43 -26.90
CA ARG A 3 73.74 103.02 -27.71
C ARG A 3 73.65 101.51 -28.03
N SER A 4 74.78 100.79 -28.01
CA SER A 4 74.86 99.35 -28.33
C SER A 4 74.46 98.45 -27.15
N ILE A 5 74.81 98.86 -25.93
CA ILE A 5 74.56 98.07 -24.71
C ILE A 5 73.05 98.00 -24.38
N LEU A 6 72.32 99.10 -24.62
CA LEU A 6 70.86 99.16 -24.39
C LEU A 6 70.07 98.32 -25.41
N GLN A 7 70.56 98.20 -26.65
CA GLN A 7 69.87 97.47 -27.70
C GLN A 7 70.02 95.95 -27.54
N GLY A 8 71.17 95.48 -27.04
CA GLY A 8 71.37 94.08 -26.64
C GLY A 8 70.49 93.67 -25.46
N GLY A 9 70.36 94.53 -24.43
CA GLY A 9 69.48 94.26 -23.29
C GLY A 9 67.99 94.20 -23.65
N ILE A 10 67.54 94.99 -24.63
CA ILE A 10 66.15 94.92 -25.13
C ILE A 10 65.89 93.59 -25.86
N GLN A 11 66.84 93.09 -26.65
CA GLN A 11 66.69 91.80 -27.34
C GLN A 11 66.65 90.61 -26.38
N GLU A 12 67.46 90.63 -25.31
CA GLU A 12 67.41 89.63 -24.25
C GLU A 12 66.06 89.63 -23.52
N ILE A 13 65.52 90.81 -23.20
CA ILE A 13 64.20 90.92 -22.56
C ILE A 13 63.07 90.36 -23.46
N VAL A 14 63.13 90.59 -24.77
CA VAL A 14 62.15 90.05 -25.72
C VAL A 14 62.23 88.52 -25.77
N LYS A 15 63.44 87.95 -25.83
CA LYS A 15 63.63 86.49 -25.75
C LYS A 15 63.10 85.91 -24.45
N ILE A 16 63.43 86.51 -23.31
CA ILE A 16 62.94 86.07 -22.00
C ILE A 16 61.40 86.10 -21.97
N LYS A 17 60.78 87.14 -22.55
CA LYS A 17 59.33 87.23 -22.64
C LYS A 17 58.72 86.11 -23.49
N GLU A 18 59.30 85.81 -24.66
CA GLU A 18 58.86 84.72 -25.53
C GLU A 18 59.00 83.36 -24.84
N GLU A 19 60.14 83.09 -24.21
CA GLU A 19 60.36 81.86 -23.43
C GLU A 19 59.38 81.73 -22.26
N VAL A 20 59.07 82.82 -21.55
CA VAL A 20 58.06 82.82 -20.48
C VAL A 20 56.65 82.58 -21.01
N MET A 21 56.31 83.13 -22.18
CA MET A 21 55.03 82.85 -22.84
C MET A 21 54.90 81.39 -23.25
N GLU A 22 55.92 80.84 -23.91
CA GLU A 22 55.95 79.41 -24.28
C GLU A 22 55.88 78.51 -23.04
N LEU A 23 56.63 78.84 -21.98
CA LEU A 23 56.59 78.09 -20.73
C LEU A 23 55.18 78.10 -20.11
N ASN A 24 54.51 79.26 -20.14
CA ASN A 24 53.14 79.39 -19.62
C ASN A 24 52.14 78.56 -20.45
N GLU A 25 52.23 78.59 -21.78
CA GLU A 25 51.41 77.75 -22.66
C GLU A 25 51.64 76.26 -22.43
N ARG A 26 52.91 75.83 -22.31
CA ARG A 26 53.27 74.45 -21.98
C ARG A 26 52.75 74.05 -20.61
N THR A 27 52.76 74.96 -19.64
CA THR A 27 52.22 74.71 -18.29
C THR A 27 50.71 74.51 -18.32
N GLN A 28 49.98 75.35 -19.07
CA GLN A 28 48.53 75.18 -19.28
C GLN A 28 48.21 73.88 -20.04
N GLN A 29 48.97 73.54 -21.08
CA GLN A 29 48.82 72.26 -21.78
C GLN A 29 49.06 71.07 -20.85
N LYS A 30 50.10 71.13 -20.01
CA LYS A 30 50.37 70.08 -19.02
C LYS A 30 49.21 69.91 -18.03
N GLN A 31 48.66 71.01 -17.51
CA GLN A 31 47.50 70.96 -16.60
C GLN A 31 46.28 70.33 -17.28
N THR A 32 45.94 70.76 -18.50
CA THR A 32 44.80 70.20 -19.24
C THR A 32 44.99 68.72 -19.60
N LEU A 33 46.22 68.29 -19.88
CA LEU A 33 46.56 66.87 -20.09
C LEU A 33 46.42 66.06 -18.79
N GLN A 34 46.91 66.58 -17.65
CA GLN A 34 46.73 65.92 -16.35
C GLN A 34 45.26 65.76 -15.97
N GLU A 35 44.42 66.78 -16.21
CA GLU A 35 42.98 66.65 -15.97
C GLU A 35 42.31 65.59 -16.85
N LYS A 36 42.74 65.47 -18.11
CA LYS A 36 42.25 64.43 -19.03
C LYS A 36 42.71 63.04 -18.59
N GLU A 37 43.96 62.91 -18.13
CA GLU A 37 44.53 61.67 -17.61
C GLU A 37 43.74 61.20 -16.37
N ILE A 38 43.52 62.08 -15.38
CA ILE A 38 42.74 61.77 -14.18
C ILE A 38 41.29 61.37 -14.54
N LYS A 39 40.67 62.03 -15.53
CA LYS A 39 39.33 61.67 -16.00
C LYS A 39 39.33 60.31 -16.69
N ALA A 40 40.35 60.00 -17.49
CA ALA A 40 40.50 58.73 -18.17
C ALA A 40 40.72 57.59 -17.16
N GLU A 41 41.60 57.76 -16.17
CA GLU A 41 41.84 56.79 -15.09
C GLU A 41 40.56 56.49 -14.30
N LYS A 42 39.80 57.53 -13.92
CA LYS A 42 38.51 57.35 -13.25
C LYS A 42 37.51 56.57 -14.12
N SER A 43 37.47 56.86 -15.42
CA SER A 43 36.58 56.14 -16.34
C SER A 43 37.02 54.69 -16.53
N ILE A 44 38.32 54.41 -16.53
CA ILE A 44 38.86 53.04 -16.61
C ILE A 44 38.47 52.27 -15.35
N SER A 45 38.76 52.82 -14.16
CA SER A 45 38.42 52.18 -12.88
C SER A 45 36.91 51.90 -12.77
N GLN A 46 36.04 52.84 -13.15
CA GLN A 46 34.60 52.59 -13.16
C GLN A 46 34.17 51.47 -14.12
N LYS A 47 34.84 51.34 -15.27
CA LYS A 47 34.56 50.25 -16.22
C LYS A 47 35.07 48.92 -15.71
N GLU A 48 36.24 48.89 -15.07
CA GLU A 48 36.80 47.70 -14.44
C GLU A 48 35.88 47.18 -13.34
N ASP A 49 35.44 48.06 -12.44
CA ASP A 49 34.49 47.72 -11.37
C ASP A 49 33.16 47.17 -11.96
N ALA A 50 32.62 47.84 -12.98
CA ALA A 50 31.39 47.40 -13.63
C ALA A 50 31.53 46.03 -14.31
N ILE A 51 32.67 45.76 -14.96
CA ILE A 51 32.96 44.47 -15.56
C ILE A 51 33.10 43.39 -14.47
N GLU A 52 33.79 43.69 -13.37
CA GLU A 52 33.96 42.74 -12.27
C GLU A 52 32.61 42.34 -11.65
N ASP A 53 31.74 43.32 -11.41
CA ASP A 53 30.39 43.09 -10.91
C ASP A 53 29.53 42.28 -11.89
N GLU A 54 29.65 42.56 -13.20
CA GLU A 54 28.95 41.80 -14.24
C GLU A 54 29.45 40.35 -14.28
N ILE A 55 30.77 40.12 -14.23
CA ILE A 55 31.36 38.79 -14.16
C ILE A 55 30.85 38.03 -12.94
N LYS A 56 30.87 38.65 -11.75
CA LYS A 56 30.36 38.05 -10.51
C LYS A 56 28.88 37.68 -10.64
N LYS A 57 28.06 38.60 -11.16
CA LYS A 57 26.63 38.39 -11.35
C LYS A 57 26.35 37.25 -12.33
N VAL A 58 26.97 37.28 -13.51
CA VAL A 58 26.79 36.24 -14.54
C VAL A 58 27.28 34.89 -14.04
N THR A 59 28.44 34.84 -13.38
CA THR A 59 28.97 33.59 -12.82
C THR A 59 28.02 32.99 -11.79
N LYS A 60 27.47 33.82 -10.89
CA LYS A 60 26.49 33.38 -9.89
C LYS A 60 25.20 32.89 -10.54
N GLN A 61 24.68 33.62 -11.52
CA GLN A 61 23.47 33.24 -12.25
C GLN A 61 23.67 31.93 -13.02
N ARG A 62 24.80 31.77 -13.71
CA ARG A 62 25.12 30.55 -14.46
C ARG A 62 25.29 29.35 -13.55
N LYS A 63 25.94 29.50 -12.39
CA LYS A 63 26.05 28.43 -11.39
C LYS A 63 24.67 27.99 -10.89
N ALA A 64 23.82 28.93 -10.48
CA ALA A 64 22.47 28.62 -10.00
C ALA A 64 21.59 27.96 -11.09
N GLN A 65 21.68 28.43 -12.34
CA GLN A 65 20.99 27.79 -13.46
C GLN A 65 21.49 26.36 -13.71
N LEU A 66 22.80 26.15 -13.61
CA LEU A 66 23.41 24.84 -13.84
C LEU A 66 23.00 23.85 -12.74
N GLU A 67 23.05 24.28 -11.47
CA GLU A 67 22.57 23.52 -10.31
C GLU A 67 21.10 23.13 -10.48
N ALA A 68 20.22 24.09 -10.77
CA ALA A 68 18.80 23.82 -11.00
C ALA A 68 18.57 22.83 -12.15
N THR A 69 19.31 22.96 -13.25
CA THR A 69 19.21 22.05 -14.41
C THR A 69 19.67 20.63 -14.06
N PHE A 70 20.70 20.49 -13.22
CA PHE A 70 21.17 19.18 -12.76
C PHE A 70 20.21 18.55 -11.77
N ASP A 71 19.67 19.33 -10.83
CA ASP A 71 18.67 18.85 -9.88
C ASP A 71 17.42 18.35 -10.62
N GLU A 72 16.92 19.09 -11.61
CA GLU A 72 15.80 18.64 -12.47
C GLU A 72 16.12 17.32 -13.19
N GLN A 73 17.34 17.16 -13.70
CA GLN A 73 17.76 15.92 -14.34
C GLN A 73 17.82 14.75 -13.36
N ILE A 74 18.39 14.96 -12.17
CA ILE A 74 18.49 13.97 -11.10
C ILE A 74 17.10 13.54 -10.65
N ASP A 75 16.19 14.48 -10.44
CA ASP A 75 14.81 14.20 -10.06
C ASP A 75 14.09 13.39 -11.14
N SER A 76 14.25 13.78 -12.41
CA SER A 76 13.65 13.05 -13.53
C SER A 76 14.15 11.60 -13.63
N LEU A 77 15.45 11.37 -13.35
CA LEU A 77 16.05 10.04 -13.35
C LEU A 77 15.57 9.22 -12.15
N THR A 78 15.49 9.85 -10.98
CA THR A 78 15.01 9.22 -9.74
C THR A 78 13.55 8.80 -9.88
N GLU A 79 12.70 9.62 -10.51
CA GLU A 79 11.33 9.24 -10.82
C GLU A 79 11.25 8.06 -11.78
N LYS A 80 12.08 8.04 -12.84
CA LYS A 80 12.13 6.92 -13.79
C LYS A 80 12.56 5.63 -13.08
N LEU A 81 13.55 5.69 -12.20
CA LEU A 81 13.98 4.57 -11.36
C LEU A 81 12.83 4.05 -10.49
N LYS A 82 12.16 4.93 -9.73
CA LYS A 82 10.99 4.56 -8.90
C LYS A 82 9.88 3.92 -9.73
N LYS A 83 9.61 4.42 -10.95
CA LYS A 83 8.61 3.84 -11.86
C LYS A 83 9.01 2.43 -12.29
N VAL A 84 10.28 2.19 -12.62
CA VAL A 84 10.78 0.86 -13.00
C VAL A 84 10.74 -0.11 -11.82
N GLU A 85 11.18 0.32 -10.64
CA GLU A 85 11.12 -0.48 -9.42
C GLU A 85 9.68 -0.86 -9.07
N SER A 86 8.75 0.10 -9.10
CA SER A 86 7.32 -0.15 -8.86
C SER A 86 6.73 -1.15 -9.87
N LYS A 87 7.08 -1.03 -11.16
CA LYS A 87 6.67 -2.01 -12.18
C LYS A 87 7.23 -3.40 -11.87
N ARG A 88 8.50 -3.48 -11.46
CA ARG A 88 9.16 -4.75 -11.10
C ARG A 88 8.51 -5.40 -9.88
N GLU A 89 8.22 -4.63 -8.84
CA GLU A 89 7.55 -5.14 -7.64
C GLU A 89 6.12 -5.61 -7.93
N LYS A 90 5.35 -4.82 -8.70
CA LYS A 90 4.00 -5.23 -9.13
C LYS A 90 4.04 -6.53 -9.93
N ALA A 91 4.99 -6.67 -10.86
CA ALA A 91 5.18 -7.89 -11.64
C ALA A 91 5.56 -9.09 -10.75
N LYS A 92 6.49 -8.91 -9.80
CA LYS A 92 6.87 -9.95 -8.83
C LYS A 92 5.69 -10.38 -7.96
N LYS A 93 4.95 -9.42 -7.40
CA LYS A 93 3.77 -9.70 -6.57
C LYS A 93 2.69 -10.43 -7.37
N LYS A 94 2.43 -10.00 -8.61
CA LYS A 94 1.48 -10.69 -9.50
C LYS A 94 1.93 -12.12 -9.81
N ALA A 95 3.20 -12.32 -10.15
CA ALA A 95 3.73 -13.66 -10.42
C ALA A 95 3.68 -14.56 -9.18
N MET A 96 3.96 -14.01 -8.00
CA MET A 96 3.85 -14.75 -6.73
C MET A 96 2.40 -15.13 -6.42
N LEU A 97 1.45 -14.22 -6.61
CA LEU A 97 0.02 -14.50 -6.44
C LEU A 97 -0.45 -15.56 -7.44
N GLN A 98 -0.05 -15.45 -8.71
CA GLN A 98 -0.37 -16.46 -9.72
C GLN A 98 0.18 -17.83 -9.36
N ARG A 99 1.44 -17.92 -8.92
CA ARG A 99 2.01 -19.19 -8.44
C ARG A 99 1.29 -19.73 -7.21
N ALA A 100 0.98 -18.88 -6.25
CA ALA A 100 0.24 -19.28 -5.06
C ALA A 100 -1.18 -19.77 -5.42
N ASP A 101 -1.86 -19.08 -6.34
CA ASP A 101 -3.19 -19.50 -6.81
C ASP A 101 -3.11 -20.78 -7.64
N GLU A 102 -2.10 -20.97 -8.49
CA GLU A 102 -1.86 -22.22 -9.23
C GLU A 102 -1.54 -23.38 -8.28
N GLU A 103 -0.61 -23.20 -7.34
CA GLU A 103 -0.27 -24.21 -6.32
C GLU A 103 -1.44 -24.52 -5.37
N THR A 104 -2.35 -23.55 -5.12
CA THR A 104 -3.53 -23.75 -4.27
C THR A 104 -4.76 -24.22 -5.07
N ALA A 105 -4.77 -24.05 -6.39
CA ALA A 105 -5.89 -24.44 -7.25
C ALA A 105 -6.09 -25.95 -7.25
N ASP A 106 -4.99 -26.72 -7.32
CA ASP A 106 -5.03 -28.18 -7.30
C ASP A 106 -5.71 -28.71 -6.03
N PHE A 107 -5.41 -28.13 -4.86
CA PHE A 107 -6.06 -28.48 -3.60
C PHE A 107 -7.54 -28.06 -3.54
N ARG A 108 -7.93 -26.94 -4.18
CA ARG A 108 -9.34 -26.52 -4.26
C ARG A 108 -10.15 -27.44 -5.17
N SER A 109 -9.60 -27.87 -6.31
CA SER A 109 -10.26 -28.84 -7.20
C SER A 109 -10.45 -30.18 -6.51
N GLU A 110 -9.45 -30.66 -5.78
CA GLU A 110 -9.55 -31.93 -5.05
C GLU A 110 -10.62 -31.88 -3.94
N ALA A 111 -10.73 -30.76 -3.23
CA ALA A 111 -11.77 -30.57 -2.22
C ALA A 111 -13.19 -30.50 -2.81
N GLU A 112 -13.37 -29.82 -3.96
CA GLU A 112 -14.64 -29.80 -4.68
C GLU A 112 -15.02 -31.19 -5.22
N GLU A 113 -14.06 -31.92 -5.78
CA GLU A 113 -14.25 -33.28 -6.26
C GLU A 113 -14.68 -34.23 -5.14
N LEU A 114 -14.04 -34.17 -3.96
CA LEU A 114 -14.42 -34.97 -2.79
C LEU A 114 -15.82 -34.61 -2.25
N HIS A 115 -16.20 -33.33 -2.29
CA HIS A 115 -17.55 -32.90 -1.89
C HIS A 115 -18.61 -33.39 -2.89
N LEU A 116 -18.33 -33.32 -4.19
CA LEU A 116 -19.20 -33.84 -5.25
C LEU A 116 -19.31 -35.37 -5.19
N ALA A 117 -18.21 -36.08 -4.92
CA ALA A 117 -18.19 -37.51 -4.67
C ALA A 117 -19.09 -37.87 -3.47
N GLY A 118 -18.99 -37.16 -2.35
CA GLY A 118 -19.88 -37.35 -1.20
C GLY A 118 -21.36 -37.18 -1.55
N LYS A 119 -21.72 -36.16 -2.33
CA LYS A 119 -23.10 -35.94 -2.79
C LYS A 119 -23.58 -37.02 -3.77
N SER A 120 -22.69 -37.55 -4.60
CA SER A 120 -23.00 -38.65 -5.53
C SER A 120 -23.35 -39.96 -4.82
N VAL A 121 -22.69 -40.27 -3.70
CA VAL A 121 -22.96 -41.48 -2.90
C VAL A 121 -24.38 -41.47 -2.31
N PHE A 122 -24.86 -40.33 -1.83
CA PHE A 122 -26.25 -40.20 -1.36
C PHE A 122 -27.28 -40.41 -2.48
N LYS A 123 -26.94 -40.02 -3.72
CA LYS A 123 -27.81 -40.17 -4.88
C LYS A 123 -27.86 -41.61 -5.39
N GLN A 124 -26.73 -42.33 -5.38
CA GLN A 124 -26.64 -43.74 -5.79
C GLN A 124 -27.34 -44.69 -4.81
N GLU A 125 -27.26 -44.41 -3.51
CA GLU A 125 -27.84 -45.26 -2.46
C GLU A 125 -29.31 -44.92 -2.13
N HIS A 126 -29.95 -44.03 -2.91
CA HIS A 126 -31.33 -43.56 -2.73
C HIS A 126 -31.66 -43.10 -1.29
N ILE A 127 -30.70 -42.48 -0.61
CA ILE A 127 -30.90 -41.99 0.76
C ILE A 127 -31.62 -40.62 0.68
N PRO A 128 -32.76 -40.43 1.37
CA PRO A 128 -33.45 -39.15 1.39
C PRO A 128 -32.54 -38.03 1.92
N GLY A 129 -32.57 -36.85 1.29
CA GLY A 129 -31.69 -35.71 1.63
C GLY A 129 -31.79 -35.21 3.08
N LEU A 130 -32.84 -35.61 3.81
CA LEU A 130 -33.02 -35.36 5.24
C LEU A 130 -31.90 -35.97 6.11
N TYR A 131 -31.27 -37.05 5.67
CA TYR A 131 -30.16 -37.71 6.37
C TYR A 131 -28.79 -37.10 6.06
N ASN A 132 -28.70 -36.13 5.14
CA ASN A 132 -27.46 -35.44 4.75
C ASN A 132 -27.29 -34.10 5.49
N ASN A 133 -27.71 -34.02 6.75
CA ASN A 133 -27.60 -32.80 7.55
C ASN A 133 -26.54 -32.95 8.65
N ARG A 134 -25.84 -31.85 8.99
CA ARG A 134 -24.73 -31.84 9.96
C ARG A 134 -25.17 -32.34 11.34
N LEU A 135 -26.40 -32.03 11.73
CA LEU A 135 -27.02 -32.48 12.98
C LEU A 135 -27.23 -34.01 13.02
N PHE A 136 -27.59 -34.64 11.91
CA PHE A 136 -27.78 -36.10 11.85
C PHE A 136 -26.45 -36.83 12.06
N PHE A 137 -25.38 -36.36 11.41
CA PHE A 137 -24.05 -36.95 11.59
C PHE A 137 -23.49 -36.71 13.00
N ALA A 138 -23.65 -35.51 13.56
CA ALA A 138 -23.23 -35.21 14.94
C ALA A 138 -23.96 -36.06 15.98
N LEU A 139 -25.26 -36.32 15.78
CA LEU A 139 -26.10 -37.06 16.74
C LEU A 139 -25.86 -38.58 16.68
N TYR A 140 -25.65 -39.15 15.48
CA TYR A 140 -25.54 -40.60 15.30
C TYR A 140 -24.11 -41.12 15.17
N PHE A 141 -23.14 -40.24 14.94
CA PHE A 141 -21.71 -40.55 14.78
C PHE A 141 -20.83 -39.42 15.37
N PRO A 142 -20.84 -39.22 16.70
CA PRO A 142 -20.05 -38.16 17.34
C PRO A 142 -18.55 -38.41 17.19
N GLN A 143 -17.78 -37.37 16.83
CA GLN A 143 -16.36 -37.49 16.51
C GLN A 143 -15.46 -36.54 17.34
N GLY A 144 -16.02 -35.55 18.06
CA GLY A 144 -15.24 -34.65 18.92
C GLY A 144 -15.99 -34.03 20.11
N MET A 145 -15.28 -33.25 20.94
CA MET A 145 -15.85 -32.61 22.13
C MET A 145 -17.01 -31.64 21.80
N GLY A 146 -17.01 -31.04 20.60
CA GLY A 146 -18.11 -30.19 20.13
C GLY A 146 -19.41 -30.95 19.85
N ASP A 147 -19.31 -32.22 19.41
CA ASP A 147 -20.49 -33.05 19.11
C ASP A 147 -21.16 -33.54 20.40
N ILE A 148 -20.38 -33.74 21.47
CA ILE A 148 -20.91 -34.04 22.81
C ILE A 148 -21.81 -32.90 23.30
N GLY A 149 -21.43 -31.64 23.04
CA GLY A 149 -22.28 -30.49 23.35
C GLY A 149 -23.61 -30.51 22.60
N ILE A 150 -23.60 -30.90 21.31
CA ILE A 150 -24.82 -31.04 20.50
C ILE A 150 -25.69 -32.19 21.02
N ILE A 151 -25.09 -33.32 21.43
CA ILE A 151 -25.82 -34.45 22.03
C ILE A 151 -26.49 -34.02 23.36
N ILE A 152 -25.76 -33.31 24.22
CA ILE A 152 -26.31 -32.81 25.49
C ILE A 152 -27.44 -31.80 25.23
N LEU A 153 -27.25 -30.89 24.29
CA LEU A 153 -28.27 -29.89 23.93
C LEU A 153 -29.54 -30.54 23.36
N THR A 154 -29.38 -31.49 22.44
CA THR A 154 -30.52 -32.20 21.84
C THR A 154 -31.24 -33.07 22.86
N LEU A 155 -30.52 -33.70 23.79
CA LEU A 155 -31.09 -34.46 24.90
C LEU A 155 -31.84 -33.53 25.86
N ALA A 156 -31.27 -32.38 26.21
CA ALA A 156 -31.94 -31.38 27.05
C ALA A 156 -33.22 -30.82 26.40
N ILE A 157 -33.21 -30.55 25.09
CA ILE A 157 -34.41 -30.09 24.37
C ILE A 157 -35.48 -31.19 24.34
N THR A 158 -35.08 -32.44 24.11
CA THR A 158 -36.00 -33.58 24.02
C THR A 158 -36.62 -33.95 25.37
N PHE A 159 -35.83 -33.92 26.45
CA PHE A 159 -36.30 -34.30 27.78
C PHE A 159 -36.89 -33.14 28.60
N PHE A 160 -36.54 -31.89 28.27
CA PHE A 160 -37.01 -30.73 29.01
C PHE A 160 -37.93 -29.88 28.13
N ALA A 161 -37.41 -29.26 27.06
CA ALA A 161 -38.18 -28.27 26.31
C ALA A 161 -39.46 -28.83 25.65
N LEU A 162 -39.42 -30.05 25.12
CA LEU A 162 -40.56 -30.68 24.44
C LEU A 162 -41.70 -31.11 25.39
N PRO A 163 -41.46 -31.85 26.47
CA PRO A 163 -42.54 -32.24 27.39
C PRO A 163 -43.11 -31.04 28.16
N PHE A 164 -42.28 -30.04 28.50
CA PHE A 164 -42.76 -28.80 29.11
C PHE A 164 -43.55 -27.94 28.11
N GLY A 165 -43.07 -27.80 26.86
CA GLY A 165 -43.77 -27.03 25.83
C GLY A 165 -45.08 -27.66 25.37
N LEU A 166 -45.13 -28.98 25.23
CA LEU A 166 -46.37 -29.70 24.90
C LEU A 166 -47.38 -29.65 26.04
N TYR A 167 -46.92 -29.65 27.29
CA TYR A 167 -47.79 -29.51 28.46
C TYR A 167 -48.44 -28.12 28.49
N ASP A 168 -47.67 -27.06 28.27
CA ASP A 168 -48.17 -25.68 28.25
C ASP A 168 -49.19 -25.43 27.12
N ILE A 169 -48.93 -25.97 25.92
CA ILE A 169 -49.79 -25.78 24.74
C ILE A 169 -51.08 -26.63 24.79
N LEU A 170 -51.02 -27.86 25.30
CA LEU A 170 -52.17 -28.80 25.25
C LEU A 170 -52.98 -28.86 26.54
N PHE A 171 -52.38 -28.52 27.69
CA PHE A 171 -52.97 -28.71 29.01
C PHE A 171 -52.73 -27.48 29.90
N GLU A 172 -53.25 -26.32 29.47
CA GLU A 172 -53.19 -25.01 30.15
C GLU A 172 -53.65 -25.03 31.64
N SER A 173 -54.26 -26.11 32.13
CA SER A 173 -54.72 -26.25 33.53
C SER A 173 -54.74 -27.70 34.03
N GLY A 174 -53.81 -28.55 33.58
CA GLY A 174 -53.71 -29.95 34.04
C GLY A 174 -53.02 -30.09 35.40
N GLY A 175 -53.46 -31.02 36.25
CA GLY A 175 -52.67 -31.47 37.41
C GLY A 175 -51.42 -32.28 37.01
N MET A 176 -50.58 -32.67 37.99
CA MET A 176 -49.31 -33.38 37.80
C MET A 176 -49.36 -34.63 36.89
N LEU A 177 -50.56 -35.24 36.74
CA LEU A 177 -50.81 -36.39 35.86
C LEU A 177 -50.70 -36.05 34.36
N TYR A 178 -51.11 -34.85 33.94
CA TYR A 178 -51.05 -34.45 32.52
C TYR A 178 -49.61 -34.21 32.05
N LEU A 179 -48.74 -33.76 32.97
CA LEU A 179 -47.31 -33.69 32.72
C LEU A 179 -46.75 -35.10 32.48
N ALA A 180 -47.08 -36.08 33.34
CA ALA A 180 -46.63 -37.47 33.12
C ALA A 180 -47.09 -38.03 31.77
N LEU A 181 -48.30 -37.68 31.33
CA LEU A 181 -48.85 -38.11 30.04
C LEU A 181 -48.15 -37.44 28.85
N SER A 182 -47.74 -36.17 28.96
CA SER A 182 -46.97 -35.48 27.92
C SER A 182 -45.58 -36.12 27.74
N TYR A 183 -44.92 -36.51 28.83
CA TYR A 183 -43.66 -37.27 28.77
C TYR A 183 -43.82 -38.61 28.04
N ILE A 184 -44.88 -39.37 28.34
CA ILE A 184 -45.15 -40.65 27.67
C ILE A 184 -45.36 -40.45 26.16
N LEU A 185 -46.11 -39.41 25.77
CA LEU A 185 -46.38 -39.10 24.37
C LEU A 185 -45.09 -38.72 23.63
N VAL A 186 -44.25 -37.87 24.23
CA VAL A 186 -42.94 -37.50 23.67
C VAL A 186 -42.05 -38.72 23.51
N ILE A 187 -41.98 -39.61 24.51
CA ILE A 187 -41.18 -40.84 24.45
C ILE A 187 -41.69 -41.77 23.35
N LEU A 188 -43.00 -41.89 23.14
CA LEU A 188 -43.56 -42.70 22.05
C LEU A 188 -43.24 -42.12 20.67
N VAL A 189 -43.37 -40.81 20.50
CA VAL A 189 -43.07 -40.14 19.22
C VAL A 189 -41.57 -40.18 18.90
N PHE A 190 -40.72 -39.79 19.85
CA PHE A 190 -39.27 -39.82 19.68
C PHE A 190 -38.70 -41.24 19.65
N GLY A 191 -39.23 -42.16 20.45
CA GLY A 191 -38.87 -43.57 20.44
C GLY A 191 -39.26 -44.23 19.11
N GLY A 192 -40.45 -43.94 18.60
CA GLY A 192 -40.91 -44.40 17.28
C GLY A 192 -40.03 -43.87 16.15
N LEU A 193 -39.75 -42.56 16.14
CA LEU A 193 -38.82 -41.94 15.21
C LEU A 193 -37.42 -42.56 15.30
N TYR A 194 -36.91 -42.79 16.51
CA TYR A 194 -35.59 -43.39 16.74
C TYR A 194 -35.50 -44.81 16.18
N LEU A 195 -36.55 -45.63 16.30
CA LEU A 195 -36.59 -46.98 15.73
C LEU A 195 -36.61 -46.96 14.19
N VAL A 196 -37.41 -46.07 13.59
CA VAL A 196 -37.47 -45.92 12.13
C VAL A 196 -36.12 -45.45 11.58
N ILE A 197 -35.54 -44.42 12.20
CA ILE A 197 -34.23 -43.91 11.82
C ILE A 197 -33.14 -44.95 12.05
N GLY A 198 -33.19 -45.71 13.16
CA GLY A 198 -32.28 -46.81 13.45
C GLY A 198 -32.31 -47.88 12.37
N LYS A 199 -33.50 -48.34 11.95
CA LYS A 199 -33.66 -49.32 10.87
C LYS A 199 -33.05 -48.84 9.54
N THR A 200 -33.25 -47.57 9.21
CA THR A 200 -32.70 -46.95 8.00
C THR A 200 -31.19 -46.74 8.09
N LYS A 201 -30.68 -46.39 9.28
CA LYS A 201 -29.25 -46.26 9.60
C LYS A 201 -28.51 -47.58 9.43
N TYR A 202 -29.05 -48.69 9.94
CA TYR A 202 -28.44 -50.02 9.78
C TYR A 202 -28.44 -50.47 8.32
N LYS A 203 -29.50 -50.18 7.57
CA LYS A 203 -29.62 -50.54 6.14
C LYS A 203 -28.58 -49.85 5.25
N HIS A 204 -28.25 -48.58 5.53
CA HIS A 204 -27.28 -47.79 4.75
C HIS A 204 -26.01 -47.48 5.54
N LEU A 205 -25.67 -48.31 6.54
CA LEU A 205 -24.57 -48.04 7.46
C LEU A 205 -23.22 -47.94 6.73
N GLU A 206 -23.00 -48.81 5.74
CA GLU A 206 -21.77 -48.81 4.93
C GLU A 206 -21.65 -47.56 4.06
N ALA A 207 -22.73 -47.13 3.41
CA ALA A 207 -22.77 -45.90 2.63
C ALA A 207 -22.51 -44.66 3.50
N LEU A 208 -23.14 -44.59 4.68
CA LEU A 208 -22.93 -43.51 5.65
C LEU A 208 -21.50 -43.50 6.21
N ASN A 209 -20.89 -44.67 6.40
CA ASN A 209 -19.49 -44.79 6.82
C ASN A 209 -18.52 -44.33 5.72
N ARG A 210 -18.82 -44.60 4.43
CA ARG A 210 -18.02 -44.10 3.29
C ARG A 210 -18.08 -42.58 3.19
N VAL A 211 -19.27 -42.00 3.28
CA VAL A 211 -19.43 -40.54 3.34
C VAL A 211 -18.70 -39.95 4.55
N ARG A 212 -18.74 -40.64 5.70
CA ARG A 212 -18.01 -40.20 6.90
C ARG A 212 -16.50 -40.16 6.69
N LYS A 213 -15.91 -41.20 6.07
CA LYS A 213 -14.47 -41.23 5.77
C LYS A 213 -14.07 -40.09 4.83
N MET A 214 -14.83 -39.87 3.76
CA MET A 214 -14.58 -38.75 2.84
C MET A 214 -14.66 -37.39 3.55
N ARG A 215 -15.67 -37.16 4.41
CA ARG A 215 -15.76 -35.91 5.19
C ARG A 215 -14.57 -35.71 6.15
N ARG A 216 -14.07 -36.80 6.74
CA ARG A 216 -12.91 -36.76 7.63
C ARG A 216 -11.62 -36.45 6.87
N GLU A 217 -11.42 -37.04 5.69
CA GLU A 217 -10.28 -36.75 4.82
C GLU A 217 -10.28 -35.28 4.34
N ILE A 218 -11.47 -34.71 4.07
CA ILE A 218 -11.63 -33.26 3.79
C ILE A 218 -11.27 -32.40 5.01
N GLU A 219 -11.68 -32.78 6.23
CA GLU A 219 -11.34 -32.02 7.43
C GLU A 219 -9.85 -32.14 7.82
N GLU A 220 -9.24 -33.30 7.59
CA GLU A 220 -7.81 -33.53 7.83
C GLU A 220 -6.94 -32.79 6.80
N SER A 221 -7.32 -32.77 5.52
CA SER A 221 -6.64 -31.99 4.47
C SER A 221 -6.73 -30.48 4.71
N LYS A 222 -7.84 -29.99 5.29
CA LYS A 222 -7.99 -28.56 5.66
C LYS A 222 -7.17 -28.14 6.90
N LYS A 223 -6.75 -29.09 7.74
CA LYS A 223 -5.95 -28.83 8.95
C LYS A 223 -4.44 -28.93 8.71
N ARG A 224 -4.02 -29.61 7.63
CA ARG A 224 -2.63 -29.66 7.17
C ARG A 224 -2.31 -28.41 6.37
#